data_AF-G3HTW9-F1
#
_entry.id   AF-G3HTW9-F1
#
_cell.length_a   1.000
_cell.length_b   1.000
_cell.length_c   1.000
_cell.angle_alpha   90.00
_cell.angle_beta   90.00
_cell.angle_gamma   90.00
#
_symmetry.space_group_name_H-M   'P 1'
#
loop_
_entity.id
_entity.type
_entity.pdbx_description
1 polymer ?
#
loop_
_entity_poly.entity_id
_entity_poly.type
_entity_poly.pdbx_seq_one_letter_code
_entity_poly.pdbx_strand_id
1 'polypeptide(L)'
;MPKDGTVHELTSNAILFLQQLLDFQETAGAMLASQETSSSATSYSSEFSKRLLSTYICKVLGNLQLNLLSKSKVYEDPALSAVFLHNNYNYILKSLEKSELIQLVAVTQKTAERSYREHIEQQIQIYQRSWLKVTDYISEKSLPVFQPGVKLRDKERQVIKERFKGFNDGLEELCKIQKAWAIPDTEQRDKIRQAQKTMVKESYGAFLHRYGNVPFTKNPEKYIKYRVEQVGDMIDRLFDTSA
;
A
#
# COMPACT_ATOMS: atom_id res chain seq x y z
N MET A 1 -1.56 -16.80 -6.62
CA MET A 1 -1.50 -15.47 -5.98
C MET A 1 -0.43 -15.52 -4.91
N PRO A 2 0.55 -14.60 -4.90
CA PRO A 2 1.58 -14.59 -3.86
C PRO A 2 0.96 -14.42 -2.48
N LYS A 3 1.27 -15.30 -1.52
CA LYS A 3 0.65 -15.27 -0.18
C LYS A 3 0.98 -14.01 0.61
N ASP A 4 2.11 -13.38 0.28
CA ASP A 4 2.69 -12.19 0.91
C ASP A 4 2.25 -10.87 0.23
N GLY A 5 1.48 -10.94 -0.86
CA GLY A 5 1.08 -9.75 -1.62
C GLY A 5 2.22 -9.10 -2.41
N THR A 6 3.32 -9.79 -2.69
CA THR A 6 4.42 -9.23 -3.50
C THR A 6 4.02 -9.02 -4.98
N VAL A 7 4.95 -8.50 -5.78
CA VAL A 7 4.78 -8.28 -7.23
C VAL A 7 4.42 -9.62 -7.90
N HIS A 8 3.40 -9.59 -8.76
CA HIS A 8 2.96 -10.76 -9.50
C HIS A 8 3.85 -10.98 -10.73
N GLU A 9 4.18 -12.23 -11.06
CA GLU A 9 5.00 -12.57 -12.24
C GLU A 9 4.43 -12.02 -13.55
N LEU A 10 3.10 -12.09 -13.73
CA LEU A 10 2.40 -11.42 -14.85
C LEU A 10 2.81 -9.93 -15.02
N THR A 11 3.00 -9.20 -13.93
CA THR A 11 3.42 -7.79 -13.99
C THR A 11 4.84 -7.66 -14.50
N SER A 12 5.80 -8.43 -13.96
CA SER A 12 7.18 -8.41 -14.44
C SER A 12 7.29 -8.85 -15.90
N ASN A 13 6.56 -9.88 -16.30
CA ASN A 13 6.58 -10.41 -17.67
C ASN A 13 5.96 -9.40 -18.66
N ALA A 14 4.87 -8.74 -18.29
CA ALA A 14 4.25 -7.70 -19.12
C ALA A 14 5.19 -6.49 -19.29
N ILE A 15 5.85 -6.04 -18.23
CA ILE A 15 6.83 -4.95 -18.30
C ILE A 15 8.04 -5.34 -19.15
N LEU A 16 8.60 -6.54 -18.96
CA LEU A 16 9.72 -7.02 -19.75
C LEU A 16 9.38 -7.07 -21.24
N PHE A 17 8.20 -7.59 -21.58
CA PHE A 17 7.70 -7.60 -22.96
C PHE A 17 7.62 -6.18 -23.54
N LEU A 18 7.05 -5.23 -22.81
CA LEU A 18 6.96 -3.84 -23.26
C LEU A 18 8.33 -3.18 -23.41
N GLN A 19 9.29 -3.50 -22.54
CA GLN A 19 10.66 -3.01 -22.66
C GLN A 19 11.35 -3.55 -23.91
N GLN A 20 11.17 -4.83 -24.24
CA GLN A 20 11.71 -5.42 -25.47
C GLN A 20 11.12 -4.78 -26.74
N LEU A 21 9.88 -4.27 -26.69
CA LEU A 21 9.30 -3.52 -27.82
C LEU A 21 9.99 -2.18 -28.08
N LEU A 22 10.70 -1.61 -27.10
CA LEU A 22 11.42 -0.35 -27.28
C LEU A 22 12.54 -0.44 -28.32
N ASP A 23 13.18 -1.61 -28.45
CA ASP A 23 14.26 -1.83 -29.42
C ASP A 23 13.73 -1.88 -30.87
N PHE A 24 12.42 -2.08 -31.04
CA PHE A 24 11.77 -2.30 -32.34
C PHE A 24 10.56 -1.38 -32.57
N GLN A 25 10.58 -0.16 -32.00
CA GLN A 25 9.44 0.77 -32.05
C GLN A 25 8.93 1.04 -33.48
N GLU A 26 9.83 1.31 -34.41
CA GLU A 26 9.46 1.61 -35.81
C GLU A 26 8.81 0.40 -36.48
N THR A 27 9.42 -0.78 -36.34
CA THR A 27 8.92 -2.03 -36.91
C THR A 27 7.58 -2.43 -36.30
N ALA A 28 7.45 -2.36 -34.97
CA ALA A 28 6.22 -2.67 -34.27
C ALA A 28 5.10 -1.68 -34.63
N GLY A 29 5.40 -0.39 -34.69
CA GLY A 29 4.45 0.64 -35.10
C GLY A 29 3.98 0.47 -36.54
N ALA A 30 4.89 0.21 -37.49
CA ALA A 30 4.55 -0.04 -38.88
C ALA A 30 3.72 -1.33 -39.06
N MET A 31 4.06 -2.38 -38.31
CA MET A 31 3.29 -3.63 -38.29
C MET A 31 1.85 -3.38 -37.81
N LEU A 32 1.67 -2.64 -36.71
CA LEU A 32 0.33 -2.26 -36.24
C LEU A 32 -0.43 -1.42 -37.28
N ALA A 33 0.23 -0.45 -37.91
CA ALA A 33 -0.37 0.40 -38.95
C ALA A 33 -0.88 -0.41 -40.15
N SER A 34 -0.12 -1.44 -40.57
CA SER A 34 -0.49 -2.32 -41.69
C SER A 34 -1.75 -3.16 -41.43
N GLN A 35 -2.12 -3.39 -40.17
CA GLN A 35 -3.31 -4.17 -39.80
C GLN A 35 -4.57 -3.30 -39.69
N GLU A 36 -4.44 -2.01 -39.39
CA GLU A 36 -5.56 -1.08 -39.22
C GLU A 36 -6.13 -0.56 -40.56
N THR A 37 -5.35 -0.63 -41.65
CA THR A 37 -5.77 -0.16 -42.97
C THR A 37 -5.34 -1.12 -44.07
N SER A 38 -6.27 -1.58 -44.92
CA SER A 38 -6.01 -2.47 -46.06
C SER A 38 -5.19 -1.83 -47.20
N SER A 39 -4.53 -0.70 -46.94
CA SER A 39 -3.86 0.15 -47.93
C SER A 39 -2.34 -0.02 -47.83
N SER A 40 -1.65 0.08 -48.97
CA SER A 40 -0.21 -0.18 -49.11
C SER A 40 0.65 0.58 -48.08
N ALA A 41 1.61 -0.15 -47.49
CA ALA A 41 2.48 0.28 -46.40
C ALA A 41 3.43 1.46 -46.70
N THR A 42 3.28 2.13 -47.84
CA THR A 42 4.24 3.11 -48.38
C THR A 42 3.95 4.56 -47.98
N SER A 43 2.98 4.84 -47.10
CA SER A 43 2.60 6.23 -46.74
C SER A 43 2.19 6.44 -45.27
N TYR A 44 2.60 5.59 -44.32
CA TYR A 44 2.32 5.88 -42.92
C TYR A 44 3.31 6.93 -42.40
N SER A 45 2.81 8.03 -41.86
CA SER A 45 3.68 8.97 -41.17
C SER A 45 4.28 8.30 -39.93
N SER A 46 5.56 8.56 -39.65
CA SER A 46 6.24 8.06 -38.45
C SER A 46 5.44 8.42 -37.17
N GLU A 47 4.79 9.58 -37.16
CA GLU A 47 3.91 10.02 -36.07
C GLU A 47 2.66 9.12 -35.90
N PHE A 48 2.03 8.69 -36.99
CA PHE A 48 0.87 7.80 -36.94
C PHE A 48 1.25 6.44 -36.34
N SER A 49 2.33 5.82 -36.82
CA SER A 49 2.85 4.54 -36.30
C SER A 49 3.24 4.64 -34.82
N LYS A 50 3.88 5.75 -34.42
CA LYS A 50 4.24 6.01 -33.01
C LYS A 50 3.00 6.13 -32.12
N ARG A 51 1.94 6.80 -32.57
CA ARG A 51 0.66 6.90 -31.84
C ARG A 51 -0.02 5.54 -31.71
N LEU A 52 -0.03 4.72 -32.75
CA LEU A 52 -0.58 3.36 -32.68
C LEU A 52 0.18 2.48 -31.67
N LEU A 53 1.51 2.54 -31.69
CA LEU A 53 2.34 1.83 -30.71
C LEU A 53 2.03 2.30 -29.28
N SER A 54 1.93 3.61 -29.05
CA SER A 54 1.51 4.16 -27.75
C SER A 54 0.15 3.63 -27.30
N THR A 55 -0.84 3.63 -28.19
CA THR A 55 -2.18 3.09 -27.91
C THR A 55 -2.11 1.61 -27.53
N TYR A 56 -1.32 0.81 -28.26
CA TYR A 56 -1.12 -0.61 -27.96
C TYR A 56 -0.49 -0.82 -26.58
N ILE A 57 0.58 -0.10 -26.27
CA ILE A 57 1.24 -0.16 -24.95
C ILE A 57 0.25 0.21 -23.83
N CYS A 58 -0.50 1.31 -24.01
CA CYS A 58 -1.52 1.72 -23.04
C CYS A 58 -2.60 0.65 -22.86
N LYS A 59 -3.00 -0.05 -23.92
CA LYS A 59 -3.96 -1.15 -23.86
C LYS A 59 -3.42 -2.34 -23.08
N VAL A 60 -2.15 -2.70 -23.26
CA VAL A 60 -1.49 -3.77 -22.48
C VAL A 60 -1.44 -3.40 -21.00
N LEU A 61 -1.02 -2.17 -20.66
CA LEU A 61 -0.97 -1.68 -19.28
C LEU A 61 -2.36 -1.62 -18.63
N GLY A 62 -3.37 -1.14 -19.35
CA GLY A 62 -4.76 -1.11 -18.87
C GLY A 62 -5.32 -2.50 -18.62
N ASN A 63 -5.06 -3.45 -19.52
CA ASN A 63 -5.45 -4.86 -19.33
C ASN A 63 -4.74 -5.50 -18.14
N LEU A 64 -3.45 -5.21 -17.96
CA LEU A 64 -2.70 -5.65 -16.79
C LEU A 64 -3.31 -5.09 -15.50
N GLN A 65 -3.62 -3.79 -15.45
CA GLN A 65 -4.25 -3.16 -14.30
C GLN A 65 -5.62 -3.78 -13.96
N LEU A 66 -6.49 -3.99 -14.96
CA LEU A 66 -7.77 -4.64 -14.77
C LEU A 66 -7.61 -6.09 -14.27
N ASN A 67 -6.63 -6.82 -14.79
CA ASN A 67 -6.33 -8.17 -14.35
C ASN A 67 -5.85 -8.19 -12.88
N LEU A 68 -4.96 -7.27 -12.51
CA LEU A 68 -4.47 -7.12 -11.14
C LEU A 68 -5.60 -6.78 -10.16
N LEU A 69 -6.54 -5.90 -10.55
CA LEU A 69 -7.75 -5.59 -9.77
C LEU A 69 -8.66 -6.80 -9.59
N SER A 70 -8.77 -7.68 -10.59
CA SER A 70 -9.50 -8.93 -10.44
C SER A 70 -8.79 -9.90 -9.50
N LYS A 71 -7.46 -10.02 -9.65
CA LYS A 71 -6.62 -10.90 -8.84
C LYS A 71 -6.55 -10.48 -7.37
N SER A 72 -6.55 -9.18 -7.07
CA SER A 72 -6.50 -8.68 -5.69
C SER A 72 -7.73 -9.09 -4.86
N LYS A 73 -8.85 -9.41 -5.49
CA LYS A 73 -10.08 -9.87 -4.82
C LYS A 73 -10.00 -11.30 -4.26
N VAL A 74 -8.92 -12.02 -4.55
CA VAL A 74 -8.68 -13.38 -4.04
C VAL A 74 -8.25 -13.36 -2.56
N TYR A 75 -7.64 -12.27 -2.09
CA TYR A 75 -7.27 -12.16 -0.68
C TYR A 75 -8.50 -11.87 0.17
N GLU A 76 -8.62 -12.58 1.30
CA GLU A 76 -9.68 -12.35 2.28
C GLU A 76 -9.51 -11.02 3.02
N ASP A 77 -8.26 -10.66 3.34
CA ASP A 77 -7.93 -9.39 3.98
C ASP A 77 -7.81 -8.25 2.94
N PRO A 78 -8.69 -7.24 2.98
CA PRO A 78 -8.66 -6.11 2.04
C PRO A 78 -7.35 -5.31 2.10
N ALA A 79 -6.66 -5.30 3.24
CA ALA A 79 -5.38 -4.61 3.38
C ALA A 79 -4.25 -5.37 2.67
N LEU A 80 -4.31 -6.70 2.63
CA LEU A 80 -3.39 -7.50 1.80
C LEU A 80 -3.68 -7.29 0.30
N SER A 81 -4.94 -7.18 -0.10
CA SER A 81 -5.32 -6.78 -1.47
C SER A 81 -4.72 -5.43 -1.84
N ALA A 82 -4.75 -4.46 -0.91
CA ALA A 82 -4.18 -3.14 -1.13
C ALA A 82 -2.64 -3.16 -1.22
N VAL A 83 -1.96 -3.91 -0.34
CA VAL A 83 -0.49 -4.12 -0.43
C VAL A 83 -0.11 -4.74 -1.76
N PHE A 84 -0.85 -5.73 -2.23
CA PHE A 84 -0.63 -6.35 -3.54
C PHE A 84 -0.76 -5.35 -4.69
N LEU A 85 -1.84 -4.56 -4.72
CA LEU A 85 -2.04 -3.56 -5.76
C LEU A 85 -0.97 -2.46 -5.68
N HIS A 86 -0.63 -1.99 -4.48
CA HIS A 86 0.45 -1.04 -4.23
C HIS A 86 1.77 -1.54 -4.86
N ASN A 87 2.18 -2.77 -4.54
CA ASN A 87 3.44 -3.32 -5.01
C ASN A 87 3.50 -3.40 -6.54
N ASN A 88 2.42 -3.87 -7.17
CA ASN A 88 2.37 -4.02 -8.61
C ASN A 88 2.30 -2.66 -9.33
N TYR A 89 1.52 -1.70 -8.82
CA TYR A 89 1.44 -0.35 -9.40
C TYR A 89 2.75 0.42 -9.24
N ASN A 90 3.40 0.34 -8.08
CA ASN A 90 4.72 0.93 -7.88
C ASN A 90 5.77 0.29 -8.81
N TYR A 91 5.74 -1.03 -8.98
CA TYR A 91 6.64 -1.72 -9.91
C TYR A 91 6.43 -1.26 -11.35
N ILE A 92 5.17 -1.17 -11.81
CA ILE A 92 4.83 -0.66 -13.15
C ILE A 92 5.35 0.77 -13.31
N LEU A 93 4.98 1.68 -12.40
CA LEU A 93 5.38 3.07 -12.47
C LEU A 93 6.90 3.25 -12.51
N LYS A 94 7.63 2.63 -11.56
CA LYS A 94 9.10 2.71 -11.54
C LYS A 94 9.73 2.10 -12.80
N SER A 95 9.12 1.08 -13.39
CA SER A 95 9.62 0.48 -14.64
C SER A 95 9.40 1.38 -15.86
N LEU A 96 8.25 2.07 -15.90
CA LEU A 96 7.99 3.08 -16.92
C LEU A 96 8.97 4.25 -16.78
N GLU A 97 9.20 4.77 -15.58
CA GLU A 97 10.12 5.88 -15.31
C GLU A 97 11.59 5.55 -15.62
N LYS A 98 11.99 4.29 -15.46
CA LYS A 98 13.36 3.81 -15.77
C LYS A 98 13.61 3.61 -17.26
N SER A 99 12.60 3.71 -18.11
CA SER A 99 12.71 3.43 -19.54
C SER A 99 12.04 4.50 -20.39
N GLU A 100 12.24 4.45 -21.71
CA GLU A 100 11.56 5.35 -22.63
C GLU A 100 10.06 5.05 -22.78
N LEU A 101 9.56 3.97 -22.13
CA LEU A 101 8.14 3.63 -22.11
C LEU A 101 7.27 4.78 -21.58
N ILE A 102 7.75 5.55 -20.59
CA ILE A 102 6.97 6.67 -20.07
C ILE A 102 6.72 7.74 -21.15
N GLN A 103 7.70 7.99 -22.01
CA GLN A 103 7.60 8.95 -23.11
C GLN A 103 6.66 8.44 -24.20
N LEU A 104 6.73 7.14 -24.52
CA LEU A 104 5.80 6.51 -25.45
C LEU A 104 4.36 6.56 -24.93
N VAL A 105 4.11 6.14 -23.69
CA VAL A 105 2.78 6.20 -23.08
C VAL A 105 2.23 7.63 -23.08
N ALA A 106 3.08 8.64 -22.84
CA ALA A 106 2.68 10.04 -22.83
C ALA A 106 2.21 10.58 -24.19
N VAL A 107 2.52 9.89 -25.31
CA VAL A 107 2.03 10.26 -26.65
C VAL A 107 0.49 10.24 -26.69
N THR A 108 -0.14 9.25 -26.07
CA THR A 108 -1.61 9.14 -26.01
C THR A 108 -2.19 9.40 -24.63
N GLN A 109 -1.43 9.15 -23.55
CA GLN A 109 -1.91 9.25 -22.17
C GLN A 109 -1.00 10.13 -21.31
N LYS A 110 -1.15 11.45 -21.46
CA LYS A 110 -0.31 12.46 -20.79
C LYS A 110 -0.35 12.43 -19.25
N THR A 111 -1.42 11.90 -18.66
CA THR A 111 -1.60 11.84 -17.21
C THR A 111 -1.29 10.47 -16.60
N ALA A 112 -0.78 9.51 -17.38
CA ALA A 112 -0.57 8.13 -16.92
C ALA A 112 0.27 8.06 -15.64
N GLU A 113 1.38 8.78 -15.58
CA GLU A 113 2.26 8.83 -14.42
C GLU A 113 1.51 9.31 -13.17
N ARG A 114 0.79 10.43 -13.29
CA ARG A 114 -0.02 10.98 -12.20
C ARG A 114 -1.08 9.99 -11.72
N SER A 115 -1.78 9.35 -12.65
CA SER A 115 -2.82 8.36 -12.30
C SER A 115 -2.25 7.16 -11.55
N TYR A 116 -1.06 6.65 -11.93
CA TYR A 116 -0.40 5.60 -11.14
C TYR A 116 -0.03 6.07 -9.74
N ARG A 117 0.51 7.29 -9.58
CA ARG A 117 0.82 7.86 -8.26
C ARG A 117 -0.44 7.97 -7.39
N GLU A 118 -1.54 8.46 -7.95
CA GLU A 118 -2.84 8.55 -7.25
C GLU A 118 -3.35 7.17 -6.82
N HIS A 119 -3.26 6.16 -7.70
CA HIS A 119 -3.66 4.80 -7.36
C HIS A 119 -2.78 4.18 -6.27
N ILE A 120 -1.46 4.39 -6.31
CA ILE A 120 -0.52 3.93 -5.28
C ILE A 120 -0.91 4.54 -3.93
N GLU A 121 -1.12 5.86 -3.88
CA GLU A 121 -1.53 6.57 -2.67
C GLU A 121 -2.87 6.06 -2.13
N GLN A 122 -3.85 5.82 -3.00
CA GLN A 122 -5.14 5.21 -2.61
C GLN A 122 -4.95 3.83 -1.96
N GLN A 123 -4.04 3.00 -2.49
CA GLN A 123 -3.77 1.68 -1.88
C GLN A 123 -3.11 1.81 -0.51
N ILE A 124 -2.20 2.77 -0.32
CA ILE A 124 -1.60 3.06 0.99
C ILE A 124 -2.68 3.45 2.00
N GLN A 125 -3.63 4.31 1.61
CA GLN A 125 -4.74 4.72 2.47
C GLN A 125 -5.67 3.54 2.83
N ILE A 126 -5.95 2.63 1.89
CA ILE A 126 -6.74 1.43 2.17
C ILE A 126 -5.99 0.52 3.16
N TYR A 127 -4.68 0.30 2.96
CA TYR A 127 -3.85 -0.44 3.91
C TYR A 127 -3.88 0.18 5.31
N GLN A 128 -3.73 1.50 5.43
CA GLN A 128 -3.73 2.21 6.70
C GLN A 128 -5.05 2.03 7.48
N ARG A 129 -6.19 1.83 6.80
CA ARG A 129 -7.47 1.53 7.49
C ARG A 129 -7.44 0.24 8.29
N SER A 130 -6.56 -0.71 7.97
CA SER A 130 -6.38 -1.94 8.78
C SER A 130 -5.94 -1.66 10.21
N TRP A 131 -5.35 -0.49 10.47
CA TRP A 131 -4.90 -0.07 11.78
C TRP A 131 -5.99 0.56 12.65
N LEU A 132 -7.13 0.95 12.05
CA LEU A 132 -8.27 1.51 12.80
C LEU A 132 -8.77 0.54 13.87
N LYS A 133 -8.78 -0.78 13.58
CA LYS A 133 -9.14 -1.82 14.56
C LYS A 133 -8.28 -1.80 15.82
N VAL A 134 -7.07 -1.25 15.75
CA VAL A 134 -6.13 -1.12 16.86
C VAL A 134 -6.22 0.27 17.48
N THR A 135 -6.22 1.31 16.67
CA THR A 135 -6.20 2.71 17.14
C THR A 135 -7.54 3.17 17.71
N ASP A 136 -8.67 2.57 17.30
CA ASP A 136 -9.99 2.90 17.84
C ASP A 136 -10.15 2.55 19.33
N TYR A 137 -9.31 1.65 19.86
CA TYR A 137 -9.27 1.39 21.30
C TYR A 137 -8.73 2.58 22.10
N ILE A 138 -7.86 3.39 21.49
CA ILE A 138 -7.07 4.44 22.14
C ILE A 138 -7.35 5.84 21.59
N SER A 139 -8.26 5.97 20.63
CA SER A 139 -8.62 7.25 20.03
C SER A 139 -9.43 8.11 21.01
N GLU A 140 -9.19 9.43 21.01
CA GLU A 140 -9.86 10.37 21.92
C GLU A 140 -11.39 10.29 21.90
N LYS A 141 -11.96 10.07 20.72
CA LYS A 141 -13.42 9.93 20.51
C LYS A 141 -14.01 8.74 21.27
N SER A 142 -13.18 7.73 21.57
CA SER A 142 -13.59 6.51 22.23
C SER A 142 -13.37 6.54 23.75
N LEU A 143 -12.68 7.58 24.26
CA LEU A 143 -12.21 7.65 25.62
C LEU A 143 -13.18 8.42 26.53
N PRO A 144 -13.43 7.93 27.76
CA PRO A 144 -14.23 8.68 28.71
C PRO A 144 -13.51 9.97 29.12
N VAL A 145 -14.26 11.06 29.21
CA VAL A 145 -13.77 12.31 29.81
C VAL A 145 -13.78 12.12 31.32
N PHE A 146 -12.60 12.21 31.94
CA PHE A 146 -12.45 12.10 33.39
C PHE A 146 -12.13 13.47 33.97
N GLN A 147 -12.74 13.80 35.10
CA GLN A 147 -12.39 15.00 35.84
C GLN A 147 -11.07 14.76 36.59
N PRO A 148 -10.03 15.58 36.36
CA PRO A 148 -8.77 15.50 37.11
C PRO A 148 -9.02 15.64 38.62
N GLY A 149 -8.37 14.80 39.43
CA GLY A 149 -8.45 14.88 40.90
C GLY A 149 -9.61 14.10 41.54
N VAL A 150 -10.56 13.57 40.77
CA VAL A 150 -11.62 12.68 41.29
C VAL A 150 -11.17 11.22 41.24
N LYS A 151 -11.38 10.47 42.33
CA LYS A 151 -11.10 9.02 42.34
C LYS A 151 -11.95 8.32 41.29
N LEU A 152 -11.31 7.49 40.47
CA LEU A 152 -12.02 6.70 39.47
C LEU A 152 -13.07 5.78 40.12
N ARG A 153 -14.20 5.61 39.45
CA ARG A 153 -15.20 4.58 39.74
C ARG A 153 -14.76 3.24 39.16
N ASP A 154 -15.31 2.12 39.67
CA ASP A 154 -14.96 0.79 39.17
C ASP A 154 -15.20 0.62 37.68
N LYS A 155 -16.31 1.15 37.17
CA LYS A 155 -16.63 1.14 35.74
C LYS A 155 -15.57 1.86 34.90
N GLU A 156 -15.04 2.96 35.40
CA GLU A 156 -14.03 3.77 34.70
C GLU A 156 -12.68 3.06 34.66
N ARG A 157 -12.29 2.45 35.78
CA ARG A 157 -11.12 1.55 35.83
C ARG A 157 -11.23 0.41 34.84
N GLN A 158 -12.41 -0.19 34.76
CA GLN A 158 -12.68 -1.31 33.86
C GLN A 158 -12.57 -0.89 32.38
N VAL A 159 -13.10 0.27 32.01
CA VAL A 159 -12.95 0.81 30.65
C VAL A 159 -11.48 1.01 30.28
N ILE A 160 -10.67 1.61 31.17
CA ILE A 160 -9.23 1.81 30.90
C ILE A 160 -8.52 0.45 30.67
N LYS A 161 -8.82 -0.55 31.50
CA LYS A 161 -8.29 -1.92 31.35
C LYS A 161 -8.66 -2.54 30.01
N GLU A 162 -9.91 -2.41 29.59
CA GLU A 162 -10.42 -2.92 28.31
C GLU A 162 -9.75 -2.23 27.12
N ARG A 163 -9.53 -0.92 27.19
CA ARG A 163 -8.83 -0.18 26.12
C ARG A 163 -7.38 -0.63 25.97
N PHE A 164 -6.62 -0.71 27.08
CA PHE A 164 -5.25 -1.24 27.04
C PHE A 164 -5.21 -2.67 26.49
N LYS A 165 -6.12 -3.54 26.96
CA LYS A 165 -6.19 -4.92 26.48
C LYS A 165 -6.50 -4.99 24.98
N GLY A 166 -7.53 -4.29 24.52
CA GLY A 166 -7.93 -4.27 23.11
C GLY A 166 -6.82 -3.75 22.19
N PHE A 167 -6.12 -2.69 22.60
CA PHE A 167 -4.94 -2.20 21.89
C PHE A 167 -3.83 -3.25 21.82
N ASN A 168 -3.45 -3.86 22.95
CA ASN A 168 -2.37 -4.85 23.00
C ASN A 168 -2.69 -6.07 22.12
N ASP A 169 -3.89 -6.64 22.29
CA ASP A 169 -4.31 -7.83 21.56
C ASP A 169 -4.41 -7.53 20.05
N GLY A 170 -4.98 -6.38 19.69
CA GLY A 170 -5.09 -5.94 18.29
C GLY A 170 -3.73 -5.65 17.64
N LEU A 171 -2.80 -5.02 18.36
CA LEU A 171 -1.44 -4.76 17.88
C LEU A 171 -0.67 -6.06 17.65
N GLU A 172 -0.74 -6.99 18.62
CA GLU A 172 -0.08 -8.29 18.55
C GLU A 172 -0.60 -9.13 17.37
N GLU A 173 -1.93 -9.18 17.19
CA GLU A 173 -2.57 -9.88 16.08
C GLU A 173 -2.20 -9.25 14.73
N LEU A 174 -2.31 -7.93 14.60
CA LEU A 174 -1.99 -7.22 13.37
C LEU A 174 -0.52 -7.46 13.00
N CYS A 175 0.41 -7.30 13.94
CA CYS A 175 1.83 -7.52 13.67
C CYS A 175 2.11 -8.98 13.31
N LYS A 176 1.43 -9.95 13.94
CA LYS A 176 1.58 -11.36 13.61
C LYS A 176 1.18 -11.66 12.17
N ILE A 177 0.06 -11.09 11.71
CA ILE A 177 -0.44 -11.29 10.34
C ILE A 177 0.44 -10.57 9.33
N GLN A 178 0.69 -9.27 9.54
CA GLN A 178 1.34 -8.41 8.55
C GLN A 178 2.85 -8.63 8.42
N LYS A 179 3.49 -9.31 9.38
CA LYS A 179 4.88 -9.78 9.24
C LYS A 179 5.09 -10.72 8.05
N ALA A 180 4.06 -11.47 7.65
CA ALA A 180 4.14 -12.36 6.50
C ALA A 180 3.93 -11.66 5.15
N TRP A 181 3.62 -10.35 5.14
CA TRP A 181 3.39 -9.58 3.92
C TRP A 181 4.70 -8.96 3.44
N ALA A 182 4.79 -8.64 2.16
CA ALA A 182 5.99 -8.09 1.55
C ALA A 182 5.73 -6.73 0.91
N ILE A 183 6.67 -5.80 1.07
CA ILE A 183 6.79 -4.59 0.25
C ILE A 183 8.23 -4.58 -0.28
N PRO A 184 8.48 -5.07 -1.51
CA PRO A 184 9.83 -5.26 -2.04
C PRO A 184 10.60 -3.95 -2.24
N ASP A 185 9.89 -2.87 -2.53
CA ASP A 185 10.48 -1.55 -2.71
C ASP A 185 10.81 -0.94 -1.34
N THR A 186 12.11 -0.84 -1.02
CA THR A 186 12.57 -0.39 0.29
C THR A 186 12.13 1.04 0.62
N GLU A 187 12.14 1.93 -0.39
CA GLU A 187 11.73 3.32 -0.21
C GLU A 187 10.24 3.42 0.14
N GLN A 188 9.37 2.67 -0.56
CA GLN A 188 7.94 2.61 -0.23
C GLN A 188 7.71 1.96 1.13
N ARG A 189 8.41 0.85 1.41
CA ARG A 189 8.29 0.15 2.69
C ARG A 189 8.63 1.07 3.86
N ASP A 190 9.74 1.80 3.77
CA ASP A 190 10.21 2.68 4.83
C ASP A 190 9.26 3.88 5.00
N LYS A 191 8.74 4.44 3.89
CA LYS A 191 7.71 5.49 3.92
C LYS A 191 6.42 5.03 4.61
N ILE A 192 5.92 3.85 4.25
CA ILE A 192 4.69 3.28 4.82
C ILE A 192 4.89 2.98 6.32
N ARG A 193 6.02 2.36 6.69
CA ARG A 193 6.38 2.12 8.10
C ARG A 193 6.44 3.41 8.88
N GLN A 194 7.13 4.43 8.36
CA GLN A 194 7.28 5.71 9.05
C GLN A 194 5.94 6.42 9.25
N ALA A 195 5.07 6.45 8.23
CA ALA A 195 3.74 7.05 8.34
C ALA A 195 2.91 6.34 9.41
N GLN A 196 2.93 5.00 9.40
CA GLN A 196 2.19 4.19 10.35
C GLN A 196 2.74 4.33 11.78
N LYS A 197 4.06 4.34 11.93
CA LYS A 197 4.77 4.55 13.18
C LYS A 197 4.43 5.89 13.80
N THR A 198 4.49 6.98 13.02
CA THR A 198 4.11 8.32 13.50
C THR A 198 2.69 8.33 14.05
N MET A 199 1.71 7.86 13.26
CA MET A 199 0.30 7.90 13.65
C MET A 199 -0.01 7.07 14.91
N VAL A 200 0.54 5.86 14.99
CA VAL A 200 0.28 4.96 16.13
C VAL A 200 1.03 5.45 17.38
N LYS A 201 2.28 5.92 17.25
CA LYS A 201 3.03 6.46 18.39
C LYS A 201 2.37 7.70 18.98
N GLU A 202 1.84 8.59 18.14
CA GLU A 202 1.12 9.78 18.59
C GLU A 202 -0.14 9.38 19.38
N SER A 203 -0.99 8.53 18.79
CA SER A 203 -2.22 8.07 19.43
C SER A 203 -1.97 7.31 20.73
N TYR A 204 -1.01 6.37 20.72
CA TYR A 204 -0.68 5.55 21.88
C TYR A 204 0.05 6.37 22.96
N GLY A 205 0.93 7.29 22.57
CA GLY A 205 1.61 8.19 23.49
C GLY A 205 0.65 9.10 24.23
N ALA A 206 -0.32 9.70 23.54
CA ALA A 206 -1.37 10.51 24.15
C ALA A 206 -2.22 9.68 25.14
N PHE A 207 -2.64 8.47 24.73
CA PHE A 207 -3.39 7.55 25.58
C PHE A 207 -2.60 7.13 26.82
N LEU A 208 -1.32 6.75 26.66
CA LEU A 208 -0.45 6.33 27.74
C LEU A 208 -0.14 7.48 28.71
N HIS A 209 0.10 8.70 28.20
CA HIS A 209 0.29 9.88 29.04
C HIS A 209 -0.94 10.16 29.91
N ARG A 210 -2.14 10.05 29.31
CA ARG A 210 -3.40 10.33 29.99
C ARG A 210 -3.78 9.30 31.05
N TYR A 211 -3.48 8.02 30.82
CA TYR A 211 -3.97 6.92 31.68
C TYR A 211 -2.90 6.12 32.40
N GLY A 212 -1.63 6.21 31.98
CA GLY A 212 -0.54 5.39 32.50
C GLY A 212 -0.27 5.60 33.99
N ASN A 213 -0.41 6.84 34.47
CA ASN A 213 -0.19 7.19 35.88
C ASN A 213 -1.47 7.16 36.73
N VAL A 214 -2.61 6.85 36.12
CA VAL A 214 -3.89 6.81 36.83
C VAL A 214 -4.01 5.47 37.56
N PRO A 215 -4.39 5.43 38.86
CA PRO A 215 -4.46 4.17 39.62
C PRO A 215 -5.71 3.35 39.25
N PHE A 216 -5.74 2.81 38.03
CA PHE A 216 -6.87 2.02 37.50
C PHE A 216 -6.78 0.52 37.85
N THR A 217 -5.62 0.04 38.29
CA THR A 217 -5.37 -1.37 38.59
C THR A 217 -4.27 -1.51 39.65
N LYS A 218 -4.27 -2.65 40.37
CA LYS A 218 -3.16 -3.04 41.26
C LYS A 218 -1.99 -3.69 40.51
N ASN A 219 -2.23 -4.13 39.26
CA ASN A 219 -1.23 -4.83 38.43
C ASN A 219 -1.04 -4.07 37.09
N PRO A 220 -0.32 -2.94 37.05
CA PRO A 220 -0.16 -2.12 35.85
C PRO A 220 0.48 -2.87 34.67
N GLU A 221 1.50 -3.69 34.95
CA GLU A 221 2.26 -4.46 33.94
C GLU A 221 1.40 -5.43 33.11
N LYS A 222 0.26 -5.86 33.65
CA LYS A 222 -0.70 -6.69 32.91
C LYS A 222 -1.36 -5.95 31.75
N TYR A 223 -1.49 -4.62 31.85
CA TYR A 223 -2.24 -3.78 30.90
C TYR A 223 -1.32 -2.86 30.11
N ILE A 224 -0.32 -2.25 30.76
CA ILE A 224 0.69 -1.41 30.11
C ILE A 224 1.86 -2.31 29.71
N LYS A 225 1.69 -3.07 28.63
CA LYS A 225 2.70 -4.04 28.15
C LYS A 225 3.86 -3.39 27.38
N TYR A 226 3.59 -2.27 26.71
CA TYR A 226 4.50 -1.67 25.72
C TYR A 226 4.83 -0.23 26.07
N ARG A 227 6.09 0.16 25.85
CA ARG A 227 6.49 1.56 25.75
C ARG A 227 6.19 2.08 24.34
N VAL A 228 6.06 3.40 24.20
CA VAL A 228 5.80 4.05 22.90
C VAL A 228 6.87 3.68 21.86
N GLU A 229 8.14 3.60 22.28
CA GLU A 229 9.23 3.17 21.40
C GLU A 229 9.10 1.70 20.97
N GLN A 230 8.71 0.80 21.88
CA GLN A 230 8.53 -0.61 21.56
C GLN A 230 7.41 -0.84 20.54
N VAL A 231 6.34 -0.04 20.58
CA VAL A 231 5.29 -0.05 19.55
C VAL A 231 5.88 0.36 18.19
N GLY A 232 6.74 1.38 18.18
CA GLY A 232 7.48 1.78 16.98
C GLY A 232 8.36 0.67 16.43
N ASP A 233 9.13 0.01 17.29
CA ASP A 233 10.01 -1.10 16.90
C ASP A 233 9.24 -2.29 16.33
N MET A 234 8.00 -2.54 16.81
CA MET A 234 7.13 -3.58 16.26
C MET A 234 6.69 -3.25 14.83
N ILE A 235 6.40 -1.97 14.54
CA ILE A 235 6.02 -1.48 13.21
C ILE A 235 7.20 -1.56 12.24
N ASP A 236 8.41 -1.23 12.72
CA ASP A 236 9.62 -1.29 11.89
C ASP A 236 9.93 -2.71 11.38
N ARG A 237 9.47 -3.75 12.10
CA ARG A 237 9.66 -5.16 11.74
C ARG A 237 8.60 -5.71 10.76
N LEU A 238 7.59 -4.91 10.38
CA LEU A 238 6.55 -5.36 9.43
C LEU A 238 7.09 -5.29 8.01
N PHE A 239 6.82 -6.27 7.15
CA PHE A 239 7.34 -6.31 5.77
C PHE A 239 8.84 -6.58 5.62
N ASP A 240 9.52 -7.04 6.67
CA ASP A 240 10.89 -7.54 6.56
C ASP A 240 10.87 -8.97 6.02
N THR A 241 11.25 -9.14 4.75
CA THR A 241 11.41 -10.45 4.11
C THR A 241 12.79 -11.09 4.37
N SER A 242 13.60 -10.53 5.28
CA SER A 242 14.80 -11.18 5.80
C SER A 242 14.42 -12.21 6.87
N ALA A 243 13.87 -13.34 6.41
CA ALA A 243 13.83 -14.62 7.11
C ALA A 243 14.13 -15.74 6.10
#